data_AF-F0BDW0-F1
#
_entry.id   AF-F0BDW0-F1
#
_cell.length_a   1.000
_cell.length_b   1.000
_cell.length_c   1.000
_cell.angle_alpha   90.00
_cell.angle_beta   90.00
_cell.angle_gamma   90.00
#
_symmetry.space_group_name_H-M   'P 1'
#
loop_
_entity.id
_entity.type
_entity.pdbx_description
1 polymer ?
#
loop_
_entity_poly.entity_id
_entity_poly.type
_entity_poly.pdbx_seq_one_letter_code
_entity_poly.pdbx_strand_id
1 'polypeptide(L)'
;MVMPLIQILGYNVFDPLEVTPEIVADVGTKKGEKVDYAILRDGKPIILFECKKAGAELSINHASQLFRYFHVTAARFGVLTNGLVYRFFTDLEQPNKMDEKPFFEFNVLDFKDRDVEELKKFAKSAFDLQTILTTANELKYTRAIQTRLTELMHQPTEDFVKLVSAELIGSRRFTPAIREQFTTITRRAFEQLVSERINERLKGAMAPEAISIHEYTPSIVSEQAASAASNLSSDNTVITTPEEIEGFHVVRAIVRELVPGKRVFMRDAQSYCAVLLDDNNRKPICRIRFNNLQKLRIGVFNQNKEEEQIDISSIDDIYGLADKIKEAVAAYLPQEA
;
A
#
# COMPACT_ATOMS: atom_id res chain seq x y z
N MET A 1 -4.87 20.08 20.00
CA MET A 1 -4.63 19.16 18.87
C MET A 1 -5.90 18.86 18.08
N VAL A 2 -7.08 18.79 18.70
CA VAL A 2 -8.35 18.52 17.99
C VAL A 2 -8.83 19.67 17.10
N MET A 3 -8.92 20.91 17.61
CA MET A 3 -9.31 22.07 16.79
C MET A 3 -8.41 22.29 15.55
N PRO A 4 -7.07 22.20 15.65
CA PRO A 4 -6.21 22.25 14.46
C PRO A 4 -6.55 21.21 13.39
N LEU A 5 -6.89 19.97 13.78
CA LEU A 5 -7.31 18.96 12.81
C LEU A 5 -8.62 19.35 12.13
N ILE A 6 -9.62 19.80 12.90
CA ILE A 6 -10.92 20.25 12.35
C ILE A 6 -10.70 21.40 11.36
N GLN A 7 -9.79 22.34 11.68
CA GLN A 7 -9.43 23.44 10.81
C GLN A 7 -8.70 22.97 9.54
N ILE A 8 -7.79 21.99 9.64
CA ILE A 8 -7.10 21.38 8.49
C ILE A 8 -8.10 20.66 7.55
N LEU A 9 -9.15 20.05 8.11
CA LEU A 9 -10.26 19.50 7.34
C LEU A 9 -11.12 20.58 6.65
N GLY A 10 -10.82 21.86 6.86
CA GLY A 10 -11.45 22.99 6.17
C GLY A 10 -12.70 23.53 6.87
N TYR A 11 -12.98 23.11 8.10
CA TYR A 11 -14.10 23.63 8.88
C TYR A 11 -13.68 24.85 9.72
N ASN A 12 -14.55 25.85 9.80
CA ASN A 12 -14.28 27.04 10.59
C ASN A 12 -14.58 26.80 12.08
N VAL A 13 -13.54 26.55 12.87
CA VAL A 13 -13.64 26.36 14.33
C VAL A 13 -14.09 27.60 15.12
N PHE A 14 -14.10 28.78 14.48
CA PHE A 14 -14.56 30.03 15.09
C PHE A 14 -16.01 30.37 14.74
N ASP A 15 -16.64 29.61 13.83
CA ASP A 15 -18.06 29.76 13.51
C ASP A 15 -18.87 28.71 14.25
N PRO A 16 -19.64 29.06 15.29
CA PRO A 16 -20.43 28.11 16.06
C PRO A 16 -21.57 27.47 15.26
N LEU A 17 -21.94 28.03 14.10
CA LEU A 17 -22.92 27.42 13.18
C LEU A 17 -22.31 26.31 12.32
N GLU A 18 -20.97 26.25 12.26
CA GLU A 18 -20.23 25.22 11.54
C GLU A 18 -19.55 24.23 12.50
N VAL A 19 -18.92 24.72 13.57
CA VAL A 19 -18.30 23.91 14.61
C VAL A 19 -18.82 24.35 15.97
N THR A 20 -19.77 23.59 16.52
CA THR A 20 -20.35 23.89 17.83
C THR A 20 -19.58 23.16 18.93
N PRO A 21 -18.94 23.88 19.87
CA PRO A 21 -18.37 23.27 21.06
C PRO A 21 -19.46 22.93 22.09
N GLU A 22 -19.18 21.95 22.96
CA GLU A 22 -20.00 21.63 24.13
C GLU A 22 -21.50 21.45 23.83
N ILE A 23 -21.82 20.76 22.73
CA ILE A 23 -23.21 20.55 22.33
C ILE A 23 -23.94 19.75 23.42
N VAL A 24 -25.12 20.23 23.81
CA VAL A 24 -25.99 19.60 24.82
C VAL A 24 -27.15 18.90 24.11
N ALA A 25 -27.33 17.60 24.38
CA ALA A 25 -28.50 16.81 24.04
C ALA A 25 -29.03 16.19 25.33
N ASP A 26 -30.14 16.73 25.80
CA ASP A 26 -30.86 16.16 26.94
C ASP A 26 -31.55 14.87 26.49
N VAL A 27 -31.25 13.75 27.17
CA VAL A 27 -31.87 12.45 26.89
C VAL A 27 -32.17 11.75 28.20
N GLY A 28 -33.46 11.50 28.48
CA GLY A 28 -33.90 10.79 29.67
C GLY A 28 -33.60 11.52 30.99
N THR A 29 -33.13 10.79 32.00
CA THR A 29 -32.91 11.29 33.38
C THR A 29 -31.53 11.90 33.62
N LYS A 30 -30.57 11.76 32.70
CA LYS A 30 -29.23 12.36 32.82
C LYS A 30 -29.17 13.70 32.08
N LYS A 31 -29.26 14.78 32.84
CA LYS A 31 -29.12 16.17 32.34
C LYS A 31 -27.65 16.60 32.33
N GLY A 32 -27.23 17.31 31.29
CA GLY A 32 -26.00 18.09 31.29
C GLY A 32 -24.69 17.41 30.87
N GLU A 33 -24.67 16.16 30.40
CA GLU A 33 -23.46 15.64 29.74
C GLU A 33 -23.36 16.25 28.34
N LYS A 34 -22.16 16.62 27.88
CA LYS A 34 -21.86 17.34 26.63
C LYS A 34 -20.92 16.52 25.76
N VAL A 35 -21.00 16.68 24.44
CA VAL A 35 -19.93 16.25 23.52
C VAL A 35 -19.05 17.44 23.22
N ASP A 36 -17.73 17.24 23.15
CA ASP A 36 -16.76 18.33 23.09
C ASP A 36 -16.92 19.20 21.84
N TYR A 37 -17.06 18.60 20.65
CA TYR A 37 -17.33 19.34 19.41
C TYR A 37 -18.32 18.60 18.51
N ALA A 38 -19.13 19.36 17.79
CA ALA A 38 -19.92 18.88 16.68
C ALA A 38 -19.61 19.70 15.43
N ILE A 39 -19.41 19.03 14.31
CA ILE A 39 -19.37 19.66 12.98
C ILE A 39 -20.78 19.63 12.42
N LEU A 40 -21.26 20.78 11.96
CA LEU A 40 -22.60 20.98 11.45
C LEU A 40 -22.56 21.20 9.93
N ARG A 41 -23.57 20.66 9.25
CA ARG A 41 -23.88 20.97 7.86
C ARG A 41 -25.37 21.27 7.77
N ASP A 42 -25.72 22.43 7.22
CA ASP A 42 -27.10 22.90 7.13
C ASP A 42 -27.81 22.92 8.50
N GLY A 43 -27.08 23.32 9.55
CA GLY A 43 -27.56 23.38 10.94
C GLY A 43 -27.74 22.01 11.63
N LYS A 44 -27.38 20.90 10.98
CA LYS A 44 -27.49 19.55 11.54
C LYS A 44 -26.11 18.96 11.85
N PRO A 45 -25.90 18.32 13.02
CA PRO A 45 -24.66 17.62 13.32
C PRO A 45 -24.42 16.51 12.29
N ILE A 46 -23.22 16.48 11.70
CA ILE A 46 -22.78 15.43 10.77
C ILE A 46 -21.63 14.59 11.35
N ILE A 47 -20.78 15.18 12.17
CA ILE A 47 -19.65 14.52 12.84
C ILE A 47 -19.59 15.00 14.29
N LEU A 48 -19.49 14.06 15.23
CA LEU A 48 -19.34 14.32 16.67
C LEU A 48 -17.91 13.99 17.12
N PHE A 49 -17.31 14.82 17.97
CA PHE A 49 -15.98 14.61 18.54
C PHE A 49 -16.04 14.54 20.06
N GLU A 50 -15.54 13.42 20.59
CA GLU A 50 -15.30 13.19 22.01
C GLU A 50 -13.79 13.15 22.24
N CYS A 51 -13.31 14.02 23.12
CA CYS A 51 -11.91 14.26 23.40
C CYS A 51 -11.53 13.70 24.77
N LYS A 52 -10.43 12.96 24.82
CA LYS A 52 -9.76 12.53 26.05
C LYS A 52 -8.45 13.29 26.22
N LYS A 53 -7.91 13.24 27.44
CA LYS A 53 -6.60 13.83 27.73
C LYS A 53 -5.53 13.21 26.83
N ALA A 54 -4.55 14.02 26.42
CA ALA A 54 -3.44 13.54 25.62
C ALA A 54 -2.71 12.39 26.32
N GLY A 55 -2.38 11.34 25.56
CA GLY A 55 -1.75 10.12 26.07
C GLY A 55 -2.69 9.18 26.84
N ALA A 56 -3.96 9.53 27.06
CA ALA A 56 -4.93 8.61 27.63
C ALA A 56 -5.27 7.50 26.63
N GLU A 57 -5.48 6.29 27.15
CA GLU A 57 -5.99 5.18 26.35
C GLU A 57 -7.42 5.49 25.87
N LEU A 58 -7.65 5.28 24.57
CA LEU A 58 -8.98 5.41 23.99
C LEU A 58 -9.73 4.10 24.25
N SER A 59 -10.70 4.14 25.16
CA SER A 59 -11.61 3.03 25.40
C SER A 59 -13.04 3.44 25.11
N ILE A 60 -13.75 2.57 24.39
CA ILE A 60 -15.14 2.78 24.03
C ILE A 60 -16.06 2.82 25.27
N ASN A 61 -15.66 2.12 26.35
CA ASN A 61 -16.36 2.14 27.64
C ASN A 61 -16.35 3.53 28.28
N HIS A 62 -15.43 4.40 27.86
CA HIS A 62 -15.34 5.80 28.28
C HIS A 62 -15.90 6.78 27.25
N ALA A 63 -16.55 6.28 26.18
CA ALA A 63 -17.19 7.06 25.13
C ALA A 63 -18.72 7.05 25.24
N SER A 64 -19.26 6.82 26.45
CA SER A 64 -20.71 6.79 26.71
C SER A 64 -21.43 8.06 26.24
N GLN A 65 -20.76 9.21 26.32
CA GLN A 65 -21.24 10.50 25.82
C GLN A 65 -21.41 10.44 24.30
N LEU A 66 -20.36 10.06 23.57
CA LEU A 66 -20.41 9.90 22.12
C LEU A 66 -21.55 8.98 21.66
N PHE A 67 -21.74 7.81 22.29
CA PHE A 67 -22.85 6.90 21.95
C PHE A 67 -24.23 7.53 22.14
N ARG A 68 -24.45 8.18 23.29
CA ARG A 68 -25.76 8.76 23.62
C ARG A 68 -26.12 9.87 22.63
N TYR A 69 -25.15 10.70 22.26
CA TYR A 69 -25.35 11.77 21.28
C TYR A 69 -25.53 11.26 19.86
N PHE A 70 -24.73 10.28 19.46
CA PHE A 70 -24.87 9.65 18.15
C PHE A 70 -26.31 9.10 17.98
N HIS A 71 -26.89 8.55 19.05
CA HIS A 71 -28.24 7.98 18.99
C HIS A 71 -29.37 9.02 18.82
N VAL A 72 -29.21 10.22 19.38
CA VAL A 72 -30.28 11.23 19.44
C VAL A 72 -30.08 12.39 18.47
N THR A 73 -28.99 12.38 17.70
CA THR A 73 -28.70 13.39 16.68
C THR A 73 -28.76 12.77 15.28
N ALA A 74 -28.77 13.62 14.25
CA ALA A 74 -28.68 13.17 12.87
C ALA A 74 -27.23 12.84 12.43
N ALA A 75 -26.28 12.85 13.36
CA ALA A 75 -24.88 12.60 13.06
C ALA A 75 -24.70 11.16 12.55
N ARG A 76 -23.88 11.04 11.51
CA ARG A 76 -23.55 9.74 10.90
C ARG A 76 -22.14 9.28 11.25
N PHE A 77 -21.34 10.16 11.86
CA PHE A 77 -19.98 9.87 12.25
C PHE A 77 -19.68 10.35 13.67
N GLY A 78 -18.93 9.53 14.38
CA GLY A 78 -18.40 9.83 15.71
C GLY A 78 -16.89 9.67 15.72
N VAL A 79 -16.20 10.55 16.43
CA VAL A 79 -14.74 10.55 16.52
C VAL A 79 -14.35 10.56 17.99
N LEU A 80 -13.67 9.50 18.44
CA LEU A 80 -13.06 9.45 19.75
C LEU A 80 -11.56 9.72 19.60
N THR A 81 -11.03 10.70 20.32
CA THR A 81 -9.63 11.12 20.16
C THR A 81 -8.97 11.55 21.46
N ASN A 82 -7.65 11.35 21.55
CA ASN A 82 -6.79 11.93 22.59
C ASN A 82 -5.86 13.02 22.01
N GLY A 83 -6.14 13.49 20.80
CA GLY A 83 -5.31 14.44 20.06
C GLY A 83 -4.12 13.83 19.30
N LEU A 84 -3.72 12.59 19.60
CA LEU A 84 -2.69 11.85 18.84
C LEU A 84 -3.32 10.80 17.93
N VAL A 85 -4.30 10.07 18.46
CA VAL A 85 -5.06 9.04 17.74
C VAL A 85 -6.50 9.50 17.58
N TYR A 86 -7.06 9.32 16.39
CA TYR A 86 -8.43 9.66 16.04
C TYR A 86 -9.13 8.40 15.54
N ARG A 87 -10.13 7.90 16.29
CA ARG A 87 -10.91 6.72 15.93
C ARG A 87 -12.27 7.14 15.41
N PHE A 88 -12.55 6.78 14.17
CA PHE A 88 -13.78 7.12 13.46
C PHE A 88 -14.77 5.96 13.54
N PHE A 89 -15.99 6.30 13.91
CA PHE A 89 -17.12 5.40 14.09
C PHE A 89 -18.29 5.85 13.22
N THR A 90 -19.14 4.90 12.89
CA THR A 90 -20.35 5.05 12.08
C THR A 90 -21.38 4.05 12.62
N ASP A 91 -22.56 3.99 12.01
CA ASP A 91 -23.68 3.13 12.38
C ASP A 91 -24.05 2.17 11.25
N LEU A 92 -23.10 1.32 10.85
CA LEU A 92 -23.29 0.37 9.75
C LEU A 92 -24.11 -0.84 10.18
N GLU A 93 -24.10 -1.18 11.47
CA GLU A 93 -24.85 -2.34 11.99
C GLU A 93 -26.33 -2.04 12.22
N GLN A 94 -26.61 -0.90 12.86
CA GLN A 94 -27.96 -0.49 13.21
C GLN A 94 -28.10 1.01 12.98
N PRO A 95 -29.11 1.48 12.23
CA PRO A 95 -29.31 2.91 12.01
C PRO A 95 -29.41 3.69 13.32
N ASN A 96 -28.68 4.80 13.39
CA ASN A 96 -28.58 5.69 14.56
C ASN A 96 -28.05 4.99 15.82
N LYS A 97 -27.27 3.92 15.67
CA LYS A 97 -26.54 3.31 16.77
C LYS A 97 -25.10 3.11 16.34
N MET A 98 -24.21 3.87 16.97
CA MET A 98 -22.78 3.80 16.69
C MET A 98 -22.25 2.37 16.90
N ASP A 99 -21.46 1.89 15.93
CA ASP A 99 -20.79 0.61 15.99
C ASP A 99 -19.77 0.60 17.16
N GLU A 100 -19.56 -0.57 17.78
CA GLU A 100 -18.60 -0.71 18.88
C GLU A 100 -17.13 -0.66 18.43
N LYS A 101 -16.87 -0.91 17.14
CA LYS A 101 -15.52 -0.91 16.57
C LYS A 101 -15.36 0.24 15.58
N PRO A 102 -14.24 0.98 15.63
CA PRO A 102 -13.99 2.02 14.64
C PRO A 102 -13.71 1.38 13.28
N PHE A 103 -14.21 2.00 12.21
CA PHE A 103 -13.92 1.55 10.84
C PHE A 103 -12.62 2.17 10.30
N PHE A 104 -12.16 3.28 10.90
CA PHE A 104 -10.95 3.98 10.52
C PHE A 104 -10.25 4.55 11.76
N GLU A 105 -8.92 4.48 11.77
CA GLU A 105 -8.08 5.05 12.83
C GLU A 105 -6.95 5.84 12.17
N PHE A 106 -6.71 7.06 12.63
CA PHE A 106 -5.64 7.92 12.17
C PHE A 106 -4.73 8.27 13.33
N ASN A 107 -3.45 7.91 13.24
CA ASN A 107 -2.43 8.25 14.23
C ASN A 107 -1.51 9.33 13.66
N VAL A 108 -1.52 10.51 14.26
CA VAL A 108 -0.76 11.68 13.79
C VAL A 108 0.76 11.43 13.83
N LEU A 109 1.22 10.51 14.67
CA LEU A 109 2.64 10.17 14.81
C LEU A 109 3.07 9.00 13.90
N ASP A 110 2.12 8.22 13.39
CA ASP A 110 2.38 7.02 12.59
C ASP A 110 1.21 6.78 11.61
N PHE A 111 1.26 7.47 10.47
CA PHE A 111 0.29 7.32 9.40
C PHE A 111 0.99 7.03 8.08
N LYS A 112 0.25 6.43 7.15
CA LYS A 112 0.66 6.17 5.77
C LYS A 112 -0.16 7.03 4.82
N ASP A 113 0.30 7.18 3.58
CA ASP A 113 -0.41 7.98 2.57
C ASP A 113 -1.87 7.56 2.39
N ARG A 114 -2.15 6.24 2.45
CA ARG A 114 -3.53 5.72 2.40
C ARG A 114 -4.42 6.25 3.53
N ASP A 115 -3.86 6.44 4.73
CA ASP A 115 -4.63 6.91 5.89
C ASP A 115 -4.96 8.40 5.71
N VAL A 116 -4.06 9.16 5.05
CA VAL A 116 -4.32 10.55 4.65
C VAL A 116 -5.43 10.63 3.60
N GLU A 117 -5.42 9.75 2.59
CA GLU A 117 -6.49 9.71 1.58
C GLU A 117 -7.85 9.39 2.19
N GLU A 118 -7.91 8.50 3.18
CA GLU A 118 -9.15 8.23 3.92
C GLU A 118 -9.58 9.43 4.77
N LEU A 119 -8.65 10.08 5.47
CA LEU A 119 -8.95 11.27 6.28
C LEU A 119 -9.46 12.43 5.42
N LYS A 120 -8.93 12.63 4.21
CA LYS A 120 -9.37 13.68 3.28
C LYS A 120 -10.85 13.61 2.93
N LYS A 121 -11.47 12.44 2.97
CA LYS A 121 -12.91 12.27 2.71
C LYS A 121 -13.77 12.99 3.77
N PHE A 122 -13.22 13.24 4.96
CA PHE A 122 -13.88 14.03 6.01
C PHE A 122 -13.65 15.53 5.87
N ALA A 123 -12.87 15.99 4.88
CA ALA A 123 -12.67 17.42 4.66
C ALA A 123 -13.94 18.05 4.08
N LYS A 124 -14.25 19.29 4.48
CA LYS A 124 -15.45 20.04 4.09
C LYS A 124 -15.73 20.00 2.59
N SER A 125 -14.69 20.17 1.77
CA SER A 125 -14.80 20.20 0.30
C SER A 125 -15.02 18.83 -0.34
N ALA A 126 -14.67 17.75 0.34
CA ALA A 126 -14.75 16.37 -0.16
C ALA A 126 -15.81 15.54 0.57
N PHE A 127 -16.48 16.10 1.59
CA PHE A 127 -17.44 15.37 2.41
C PHE A 127 -18.65 14.93 1.58
N ASP A 128 -18.74 13.63 1.39
CA ASP A 128 -19.86 12.93 0.80
C ASP A 128 -20.26 11.74 1.68
N LEU A 129 -21.47 11.82 2.24
CA LEU A 129 -21.94 10.84 3.22
C LEU A 129 -21.96 9.42 2.66
N GLN A 130 -22.48 9.24 1.43
CA GLN A 130 -22.65 7.91 0.84
C GLN A 130 -21.30 7.26 0.53
N THR A 131 -20.35 8.04 -0.01
CA THR A 131 -18.99 7.59 -0.33
C THR A 131 -18.23 7.18 0.93
N ILE A 132 -18.34 7.96 2.01
CA ILE A 132 -17.70 7.62 3.28
C ILE A 132 -18.32 6.36 3.88
N LEU A 133 -19.66 6.21 3.86
CA LEU A 133 -20.33 5.01 4.36
C LEU A 133 -19.97 3.74 3.56
N THR A 134 -19.90 3.85 2.23
CA THR A 134 -19.45 2.75 1.36
C THR A 134 -18.01 2.38 1.70
N THR A 135 -17.11 3.36 1.82
CA THR A 135 -15.72 3.08 2.22
C THR A 135 -15.64 2.45 3.60
N ALA A 136 -16.43 2.92 4.56
CA ALA A 136 -16.46 2.39 5.91
C ALA A 136 -16.89 0.91 5.92
N ASN A 137 -17.88 0.53 5.11
CA ASN A 137 -18.28 -0.86 4.91
C ASN A 137 -17.15 -1.70 4.32
N GLU A 138 -16.49 -1.22 3.26
CA GLU A 138 -15.38 -1.93 2.63
C GLU A 138 -14.20 -2.14 3.59
N LEU A 139 -13.82 -1.11 4.35
CA LEU A 139 -12.77 -1.21 5.38
C LEU A 139 -13.16 -2.18 6.49
N LYS A 140 -14.42 -2.16 6.94
CA LYS A 140 -14.95 -3.08 7.95
C LYS A 140 -14.84 -4.54 7.47
N TYR A 141 -15.31 -4.83 6.25
CA TYR A 141 -15.24 -6.18 5.69
C TYR A 141 -13.80 -6.62 5.41
N THR A 142 -12.96 -5.73 4.88
CA THR A 142 -11.54 -6.02 4.65
C THR A 142 -10.84 -6.43 5.94
N ARG A 143 -11.06 -5.69 7.03
CA ARG A 143 -10.51 -6.03 8.36
C ARG A 143 -11.06 -7.36 8.87
N ALA A 144 -12.37 -7.59 8.75
CA ALA A 144 -12.97 -8.85 9.18
C ALA A 144 -12.39 -10.05 8.43
N ILE A 145 -12.20 -9.94 7.11
CA ILE A 145 -11.56 -10.96 6.27
C ILE A 145 -10.10 -11.14 6.66
N GLN A 146 -9.33 -10.07 6.87
CA GLN A 146 -7.94 -10.16 7.31
C GLN A 146 -7.78 -10.86 8.66
N THR A 147 -8.64 -10.54 9.62
CA THR A 147 -8.69 -11.25 10.92
C THR A 147 -8.98 -12.72 10.68
N ARG A 148 -9.97 -13.05 9.84
CA ARG A 148 -10.33 -14.43 9.54
C ARG A 148 -9.20 -15.20 8.84
N LEU A 149 -8.49 -14.58 7.91
CA LEU A 149 -7.33 -15.17 7.25
C LEU A 149 -6.19 -15.41 8.23
N THR A 150 -5.95 -14.48 9.15
CA THR A 150 -4.96 -14.65 10.23
C THR A 150 -5.32 -15.83 11.14
N GLU A 151 -6.59 -15.97 11.51
CA GLU A 151 -7.06 -17.14 12.27
C GLU A 151 -6.87 -18.44 11.50
N LEU A 152 -7.26 -18.48 10.22
CA LEU A 152 -7.11 -19.67 9.36
C LEU A 152 -5.64 -20.04 9.13
N MET A 153 -4.74 -19.07 9.12
CA MET A 153 -3.30 -19.29 9.03
C MET A 153 -2.76 -20.07 10.24
N HIS A 154 -3.19 -19.73 11.44
CA HIS A 154 -2.76 -20.41 12.67
C HIS A 154 -3.55 -21.70 12.95
N GLN A 155 -4.85 -21.68 12.66
CA GLN A 155 -5.77 -22.78 12.91
C GLN A 155 -6.70 -22.97 11.70
N PRO A 156 -6.24 -23.69 10.65
CA PRO A 156 -7.05 -23.99 9.48
C PRO A 156 -8.31 -24.76 9.87
N THR A 157 -9.48 -24.30 9.40
CA THR A 157 -10.73 -25.05 9.58
C THR A 157 -10.83 -26.21 8.59
N GLU A 158 -11.65 -27.21 8.90
CA GLU A 158 -11.89 -28.36 8.02
C GLU A 158 -12.36 -27.92 6.62
N ASP A 159 -13.30 -26.99 6.54
CA ASP A 159 -13.81 -26.49 5.25
C ASP A 159 -12.72 -25.81 4.43
N PHE A 160 -11.85 -25.05 5.10
CA PHE A 160 -10.74 -24.38 4.43
C PHE A 160 -9.71 -25.39 3.92
N VAL A 161 -9.35 -26.37 4.75
CA VAL A 161 -8.44 -27.46 4.37
C VAL A 161 -9.02 -28.24 3.20
N LYS A 162 -10.31 -28.54 3.21
CA LYS A 162 -11.01 -29.21 2.11
C LYS A 162 -10.99 -28.37 0.83
N LEU A 163 -11.20 -27.06 0.92
CA LEU A 163 -11.14 -26.14 -0.22
C LEU A 163 -9.74 -26.16 -0.86
N VAL A 164 -8.67 -25.98 -0.09
CA VAL A 164 -7.30 -25.87 -0.63
C VAL A 164 -6.71 -27.21 -1.09
N SER A 165 -7.24 -28.33 -0.59
CA SER A 165 -6.76 -29.67 -0.94
C SER A 165 -7.60 -30.37 -2.00
N ALA A 166 -8.71 -29.77 -2.45
CA ALA A 166 -9.68 -30.42 -3.33
C ALA A 166 -9.04 -31.02 -4.60
N GLU A 167 -8.22 -30.23 -5.29
CA GLU A 167 -7.53 -30.66 -6.52
C GLU A 167 -6.40 -31.67 -6.25
N LEU A 168 -5.75 -31.60 -5.08
CA LEU A 168 -4.64 -32.48 -4.68
C LEU A 168 -5.14 -33.88 -4.29
N ILE A 169 -6.33 -33.94 -3.70
CA ILE A 169 -6.97 -35.19 -3.26
C ILE A 169 -7.59 -35.92 -4.46
N GLY A 170 -8.06 -35.17 -5.46
CA GLY A 170 -8.68 -35.69 -6.66
C GLY A 170 -10.00 -36.39 -6.34
N SER A 171 -10.16 -37.63 -6.78
CA SER A 171 -11.37 -38.44 -6.53
C SER A 171 -11.40 -39.15 -5.16
N ARG A 172 -10.35 -38.99 -4.34
CA ARG A 172 -10.28 -39.64 -3.02
C ARG A 172 -11.27 -38.98 -2.05
N ARG A 173 -11.87 -39.79 -1.17
CA ARG A 173 -12.77 -39.27 -0.13
C ARG A 173 -11.97 -38.46 0.90
N PHE A 174 -12.54 -37.36 1.37
CA PHE A 174 -11.96 -36.55 2.44
C PHE A 174 -12.20 -37.23 3.80
N THR A 175 -11.34 -38.21 4.13
CA THR A 175 -11.43 -38.99 5.37
C THR A 175 -10.81 -38.24 6.56
N PRO A 176 -11.08 -38.63 7.82
CA PRO A 176 -10.46 -38.00 9.00
C PRO A 176 -8.92 -38.01 8.97
N ALA A 177 -8.31 -39.09 8.44
CA ALA A 177 -6.85 -39.19 8.31
C ALA A 177 -6.30 -38.21 7.26
N ILE A 178 -6.97 -38.09 6.11
CA ILE A 178 -6.63 -37.11 5.08
C ILE A 178 -6.82 -35.69 5.63
N ARG A 179 -7.92 -35.43 6.34
CA ARG A 179 -8.15 -34.15 7.01
C ARG A 179 -7.00 -33.79 7.94
N GLU A 180 -6.61 -34.66 8.86
CA GLU A 180 -5.53 -34.38 9.83
C GLU A 180 -4.18 -34.12 9.15
N GLN A 181 -3.86 -34.93 8.14
CA GLN A 181 -2.66 -34.76 7.33
C GLN A 181 -2.66 -33.40 6.62
N PHE A 182 -3.73 -33.08 5.89
CA PHE A 182 -3.83 -31.84 5.13
C PHE A 182 -3.97 -30.61 6.03
N THR A 183 -4.59 -30.70 7.21
CA THR A 183 -4.59 -29.60 8.18
C THR A 183 -3.17 -29.22 8.58
N THR A 184 -2.32 -30.22 8.85
CA THR A 184 -0.93 -30.00 9.23
C THR A 184 -0.12 -29.43 8.07
N ILE A 185 -0.31 -29.96 6.85
CA ILE A 185 0.36 -29.47 5.64
C ILE A 185 -0.06 -28.02 5.34
N THR A 186 -1.35 -27.71 5.38
CA THR A 186 -1.89 -26.37 5.09
C THR A 186 -1.33 -25.33 6.04
N ARG A 187 -1.31 -25.60 7.35
CA ARG A 187 -0.70 -24.69 8.34
C ARG A 187 0.77 -24.43 8.04
N ARG A 188 1.55 -25.50 7.82
CA ARG A 188 2.99 -25.37 7.51
C ARG A 188 3.24 -24.60 6.22
N ALA A 189 2.44 -24.87 5.17
CA ALA A 189 2.56 -24.17 3.90
C ALA A 189 2.28 -22.67 4.04
N PHE A 190 1.30 -22.29 4.86
CA PHE A 190 1.01 -20.88 5.18
C PHE A 190 2.17 -20.20 5.91
N GLU A 191 2.71 -20.84 6.95
CA GLU A 191 3.86 -20.32 7.71
C GLU A 191 5.09 -20.13 6.80
N GLN A 192 5.37 -21.10 5.93
CA GLN A 192 6.46 -21.04 4.96
C GLN A 192 6.24 -19.91 3.95
N LEU A 193 5.05 -19.80 3.37
CA LEU A 193 4.71 -18.74 2.41
C LEU A 193 4.90 -17.35 3.03
N VAL A 194 4.42 -17.12 4.25
CA VAL A 194 4.58 -15.82 4.92
C VAL A 194 6.05 -15.55 5.23
N SER A 195 6.79 -16.56 5.70
CA SER A 195 8.23 -16.43 5.97
C SER A 195 9.02 -16.10 4.70
N GLU A 196 8.69 -16.73 3.57
CA GLU A 196 9.27 -16.43 2.27
C GLU A 196 8.98 -14.99 1.86
N ARG A 197 7.72 -14.52 1.96
CA ARG A 197 7.36 -13.12 1.66
C ARG A 197 8.06 -12.10 2.56
N ILE A 198 8.20 -12.40 3.85
CA ILE A 198 8.94 -11.56 4.78
C ILE A 198 10.43 -11.54 4.41
N ASN A 199 11.01 -12.68 4.10
CA ASN A 199 12.42 -12.78 3.69
C ASN A 199 12.68 -12.09 2.36
N GLU A 200 11.77 -12.17 1.38
CA GLU A 200 11.84 -11.40 0.13
C GLU A 200 11.87 -9.89 0.43
N ARG A 201 10.97 -9.42 1.30
CA ARG A 201 10.91 -8.01 1.72
C ARG A 201 12.13 -7.57 2.53
N LEU A 202 12.61 -8.41 3.46
CA LEU A 202 13.79 -8.13 4.28
C LEU A 202 15.06 -8.17 3.45
N LYS A 203 15.24 -9.11 2.53
CA LYS A 203 16.38 -9.11 1.61
C LYS A 203 16.40 -7.85 0.75
N GLY A 204 15.24 -7.39 0.29
CA GLY A 204 15.13 -6.10 -0.40
C GLY A 204 15.38 -4.87 0.49
N ALA A 205 15.25 -4.98 1.81
CA ALA A 205 15.42 -3.86 2.76
C ALA A 205 16.76 -3.90 3.55
N MET A 206 17.38 -5.07 3.67
CA MET A 206 18.59 -5.35 4.44
C MET A 206 19.82 -5.47 3.55
N ALA A 207 19.79 -5.11 2.26
CA ALA A 207 21.02 -4.96 1.49
C ALA A 207 21.78 -3.73 2.02
N PRO A 208 22.82 -3.89 2.86
CA PRO A 208 23.58 -2.77 3.36
C PRO A 208 24.73 -2.54 2.39
N GLU A 209 25.04 -1.27 2.13
CA GLU A 209 26.35 -0.86 1.63
C GLU A 209 27.45 -1.54 2.46
N ALA A 210 28.10 -2.54 1.87
CA ALA A 210 29.31 -3.14 2.42
C ALA A 210 30.39 -3.06 1.34
N ILE A 211 31.06 -1.91 1.31
CA ILE A 211 32.39 -1.79 0.73
C ILE A 211 33.29 -2.72 1.55
N SER A 212 33.77 -3.78 0.92
CA SER A 212 35.01 -4.47 1.32
C SER A 212 35.62 -5.09 0.08
N ILE A 213 36.69 -4.44 -0.34
CA ILE A 213 37.60 -4.78 -1.42
C ILE A 213 38.27 -6.10 -1.07
N HIS A 214 38.08 -7.12 -1.92
CA HIS A 214 39.12 -8.13 -2.13
C HIS A 214 39.20 -8.48 -3.62
N GLU A 215 40.38 -8.15 -4.16
CA GLU A 215 40.84 -8.40 -5.51
C GLU A 215 40.66 -9.87 -5.91
N TYR A 216 40.02 -10.09 -7.05
CA TYR A 216 40.16 -11.31 -7.83
C TYR A 216 41.21 -11.07 -8.92
N THR A 217 42.34 -11.75 -8.82
CA THR A 217 43.18 -12.05 -9.99
C THR A 217 42.64 -13.29 -10.72
N PRO A 218 42.60 -13.30 -12.07
CA PRO A 218 41.88 -14.30 -12.85
C PRO A 218 42.78 -15.46 -13.29
N SER A 219 42.18 -16.67 -13.40
CA SER A 219 42.78 -17.82 -14.10
C SER A 219 41.72 -18.62 -14.87
N ILE A 220 41.43 -18.14 -16.08
CA ILE A 220 41.40 -18.80 -17.40
C ILE A 220 41.29 -20.36 -17.49
N VAL A 221 40.17 -20.79 -18.10
CA VAL A 221 39.76 -21.98 -18.92
C VAL A 221 40.03 -23.43 -18.52
N SER A 222 38.98 -24.25 -18.65
CA SER A 222 38.89 -25.25 -19.74
C SER A 222 37.45 -25.75 -19.99
N GLU A 223 37.10 -25.92 -21.26
CA GLU A 223 35.84 -26.39 -21.84
C GLU A 223 35.53 -27.90 -21.68
N GLN A 224 34.28 -28.23 -22.06
CA GLN A 224 33.69 -29.51 -22.55
C GLN A 224 32.70 -30.16 -21.57
N ALA A 225 31.53 -30.65 -21.96
CA ALA A 225 30.72 -30.62 -23.19
C ALA A 225 29.38 -31.33 -22.87
N ALA A 226 28.31 -30.97 -23.61
CA ALA A 226 27.08 -31.74 -23.90
C ALA A 226 26.18 -32.18 -22.71
N SER A 227 24.86 -32.24 -22.75
CA SER A 227 23.80 -32.02 -23.75
C SER A 227 22.47 -32.22 -23.01
N ALA A 228 21.43 -31.44 -23.33
CA ALA A 228 20.07 -31.93 -23.63
C ALA A 228 19.09 -30.75 -23.61
N ALA A 229 18.38 -30.62 -24.72
CA ALA A 229 17.38 -29.62 -25.00
C ALA A 229 16.10 -29.77 -24.15
N SER A 230 15.42 -28.66 -23.94
CA SER A 230 13.97 -28.62 -24.14
C SER A 230 13.53 -27.24 -24.64
N ASN A 231 12.95 -27.26 -25.83
CA ASN A 231 12.18 -26.16 -26.42
C ASN A 231 11.03 -25.76 -25.50
N LEU A 232 10.81 -24.45 -25.35
CA LEU A 232 9.50 -23.89 -25.08
C LEU A 232 9.29 -22.73 -26.04
N SER A 233 8.60 -23.02 -27.14
CA SER A 233 7.95 -22.03 -27.97
C SER A 233 6.60 -21.64 -27.36
N SER A 234 6.34 -20.33 -27.42
CA SER A 234 5.05 -19.63 -27.42
C SER A 234 4.17 -19.70 -26.17
N ASP A 235 4.21 -18.61 -25.40
CA ASP A 235 3.03 -17.75 -25.33
C ASP A 235 3.43 -16.28 -25.50
N ASN A 236 2.67 -15.58 -26.35
CA ASN A 236 3.01 -14.31 -26.98
C ASN A 236 2.50 -13.12 -26.15
N THR A 237 2.75 -13.17 -24.84
CA THR A 237 2.25 -12.19 -23.88
C THR A 237 3.42 -11.34 -23.43
N VAL A 238 3.36 -10.04 -23.71
CA VAL A 238 4.29 -9.05 -23.16
C VAL A 238 4.02 -8.99 -21.66
N ILE A 239 4.84 -9.67 -20.87
CA ILE A 239 4.73 -9.72 -19.40
C ILE A 239 5.90 -8.93 -18.84
N THR A 240 5.60 -7.76 -18.29
CA THR A 240 6.60 -6.97 -17.58
C THR A 240 6.98 -7.68 -16.29
N THR A 241 8.22 -8.10 -16.20
CA THR A 241 8.75 -8.86 -15.07
C THR A 241 9.01 -7.95 -13.84
N PRO A 242 8.97 -8.49 -12.61
CA PRO A 242 9.34 -7.74 -11.40
C PRO A 242 10.72 -7.08 -11.51
N GLU A 243 11.68 -7.75 -12.14
CA GLU A 243 13.04 -7.27 -12.35
C GLU A 243 13.07 -6.07 -13.31
N GLU A 244 12.23 -6.06 -14.35
CA GLU A 244 12.10 -4.91 -15.25
C GLU A 244 11.45 -3.71 -14.55
N ILE A 245 10.47 -3.94 -13.67
CA ILE A 245 9.86 -2.90 -12.83
C ILE A 245 10.90 -2.30 -11.89
N GLU A 246 11.72 -3.14 -11.27
CA GLU A 246 12.79 -2.71 -10.38
C GLU A 246 13.86 -1.92 -11.13
N GLY A 247 14.35 -2.43 -12.27
CA GLY A 247 15.28 -1.72 -13.13
C GLY A 247 14.73 -0.37 -13.62
N PHE A 248 13.44 -0.30 -13.95
CA PHE A 248 12.78 0.96 -14.29
C PHE A 248 12.78 1.94 -13.12
N HIS A 249 12.52 1.49 -11.90
CA HIS A 249 12.56 2.35 -10.71
C HIS A 249 13.96 2.89 -10.43
N VAL A 250 15.00 2.08 -10.63
CA VAL A 250 16.40 2.52 -10.54
C VAL A 250 16.71 3.60 -11.59
N VAL A 251 16.41 3.34 -12.86
CA VAL A 251 16.60 4.32 -13.94
C VAL A 251 15.83 5.61 -13.65
N ARG A 252 14.58 5.50 -13.20
CA ARG A 252 13.73 6.63 -12.84
C ARG A 252 14.30 7.42 -11.65
N ALA A 253 14.94 6.77 -10.69
CA ALA A 253 15.61 7.44 -9.58
C ALA A 253 16.84 8.22 -10.05
N ILE A 254 17.68 7.62 -10.90
CA ILE A 254 18.89 8.24 -11.47
C ILE A 254 18.55 9.54 -12.21
N VAL A 255 17.49 9.54 -13.02
CA VAL A 255 17.15 10.70 -13.88
C VAL A 255 16.33 11.78 -13.16
N ARG A 256 15.87 11.54 -11.91
CA ARG A 256 15.07 12.51 -11.14
C ARG A 256 15.81 13.82 -10.86
N GLU A 257 17.14 13.77 -10.86
CA GLU A 257 17.99 14.96 -10.73
C GLU A 257 17.87 15.91 -11.94
N LEU A 258 17.51 15.40 -13.12
CA LEU A 258 17.41 16.16 -14.37
C LEU A 258 15.96 16.49 -14.76
N VAL A 259 15.04 15.56 -14.51
CA VAL A 259 13.63 15.70 -14.91
C VAL A 259 12.68 15.20 -13.83
N PRO A 260 11.49 15.81 -13.67
CA PRO A 260 10.46 15.26 -12.81
C PRO A 260 10.12 13.82 -13.20
N GLY A 261 10.07 12.91 -12.23
CA GLY A 261 9.81 11.49 -12.48
C GLY A 261 8.47 11.16 -13.14
N LYS A 262 7.54 12.13 -13.29
CA LYS A 262 6.31 12.00 -14.09
C LYS A 262 6.55 12.03 -15.61
N ARG A 263 7.74 12.43 -16.06
CA ARG A 263 8.15 12.47 -17.46
C ARG A 263 8.86 11.18 -17.91
N VAL A 264 9.05 10.22 -17.02
CA VAL A 264 9.80 8.98 -17.28
C VAL A 264 8.81 7.84 -17.32
N PHE A 265 8.70 7.19 -18.49
CA PHE A 265 7.70 6.18 -18.78
C PHE A 265 8.35 4.86 -19.13
N MET A 266 7.69 3.77 -18.74
CA MET A 266 8.07 2.41 -19.08
C MET A 266 7.13 1.90 -20.17
N ARG A 267 7.68 1.38 -21.26
CA ARG A 267 6.92 0.67 -22.30
C ARG A 267 7.57 -0.67 -22.57
N ASP A 268 6.82 -1.71 -22.28
CA ASP A 268 7.28 -3.06 -22.50
C ASP A 268 7.22 -3.43 -24.00
N ALA A 269 8.24 -4.13 -24.47
CA ALA A 269 8.33 -4.65 -25.83
C ALA A 269 8.89 -6.08 -25.78
N GLN A 270 8.56 -6.89 -26.79
CA GLN A 270 8.79 -8.34 -26.81
C GLN A 270 10.24 -8.78 -26.50
N SER A 271 11.24 -7.95 -26.75
CA SER A 271 12.65 -8.29 -26.55
C SER A 271 13.36 -7.41 -25.51
N TYR A 272 12.69 -6.38 -24.99
CA TYR A 272 13.24 -5.42 -24.02
C TYR A 272 12.13 -4.54 -23.45
N CYS A 273 12.30 -4.08 -22.23
CA CYS A 273 11.49 -3.03 -21.64
C CYS A 273 12.12 -1.64 -21.90
N ALA A 274 11.42 -0.76 -22.61
CA ALA A 274 11.89 0.57 -22.96
C ALA A 274 11.61 1.58 -21.86
N VAL A 275 12.61 2.37 -21.48
CA VAL A 275 12.45 3.55 -20.61
C VAL A 275 12.54 4.80 -21.48
N LEU A 276 11.48 5.61 -21.47
CA LEU A 276 11.28 6.73 -22.39
C LEU A 276 11.07 8.04 -21.64
N LEU A 277 11.55 9.13 -22.22
CA LEU A 277 11.21 10.48 -21.79
C LEU A 277 9.93 10.96 -22.51
N ASP A 278 9.01 11.55 -21.77
CA ASP A 278 7.73 12.11 -22.24
C ASP A 278 6.84 11.10 -23.00
N ASP A 279 6.96 9.80 -22.67
CA ASP A 279 6.24 8.70 -23.33
C ASP A 279 6.44 8.67 -24.86
N ASN A 280 7.63 9.10 -25.32
CA ASN A 280 7.94 9.28 -26.74
C ASN A 280 9.04 8.32 -27.21
N ASN A 281 8.72 7.47 -28.19
CA ASN A 281 9.66 6.52 -28.80
C ASN A 281 10.89 7.17 -29.46
N ARG A 282 10.85 8.47 -29.74
CA ARG A 282 12.00 9.25 -30.27
C ARG A 282 12.92 9.82 -29.18
N LYS A 283 12.56 9.62 -27.90
CA LYS A 283 13.33 10.03 -26.73
C LYS A 283 13.63 8.84 -25.80
N PRO A 284 14.26 7.76 -26.29
CA PRO A 284 14.62 6.65 -25.43
C PRO A 284 15.72 7.05 -24.45
N ILE A 285 15.53 6.71 -23.18
CA ILE A 285 16.52 6.89 -22.10
C ILE A 285 17.42 5.66 -22.05
N CYS A 286 16.82 4.47 -21.95
CA CYS A 286 17.54 3.19 -22.01
C CYS A 286 16.58 2.05 -22.37
N ARG A 287 17.14 0.85 -22.60
CA ARG A 287 16.39 -0.40 -22.85
C ARG A 287 16.85 -1.49 -21.89
N ILE A 288 15.95 -1.95 -21.05
CA ILE A 288 16.18 -2.99 -20.04
C ILE A 288 15.91 -4.35 -20.69
N ARG A 289 16.84 -5.31 -20.56
CA ARG A 289 16.71 -6.67 -21.13
C ARG A 289 16.90 -7.71 -20.05
N PHE A 290 15.89 -7.88 -19.19
CA PHE A 290 15.95 -8.81 -18.06
C PHE A 290 15.13 -10.09 -18.26
N ASN A 291 14.61 -10.30 -19.48
CA ASN A 291 13.95 -11.54 -19.90
C ASN A 291 14.77 -12.83 -19.64
N ASN A 292 16.10 -12.71 -19.52
CA ASN A 292 16.97 -13.80 -19.11
C ASN A 292 17.77 -13.38 -17.88
N LEU A 293 17.40 -13.89 -16.71
CA LEU A 293 18.03 -13.56 -15.42
C LEU A 293 19.51 -14.01 -15.33
N GLN A 294 19.97 -14.91 -16.20
CA GLN A 294 21.39 -15.28 -16.29
C GLN A 294 22.22 -14.31 -17.15
N LYS A 295 21.57 -13.43 -17.92
CA LYS A 295 22.21 -12.47 -18.83
C LYS A 295 21.43 -11.16 -18.85
N LEU A 296 21.56 -10.38 -17.78
CA LEU A 296 20.97 -9.06 -17.69
C LEU A 296 21.74 -8.09 -18.58
N ARG A 297 21.03 -7.27 -19.37
CA ARG A 297 21.65 -6.20 -20.16
C ARG A 297 20.88 -4.92 -20.10
N ILE A 298 21.59 -3.80 -20.23
CA ILE A 298 21.00 -2.51 -20.51
C ILE A 298 21.57 -1.93 -21.80
N GLY A 299 20.67 -1.46 -22.66
CA GLY A 299 20.98 -0.60 -23.78
C GLY A 299 20.96 0.86 -23.35
N VAL A 300 22.10 1.54 -23.44
CA VAL A 300 22.22 2.99 -23.26
C VAL A 300 22.47 3.67 -24.61
N PHE A 301 22.05 4.93 -24.76
CA PHE A 301 22.17 5.66 -26.03
C PHE A 301 23.31 6.68 -25.95
N ASN A 302 24.20 6.66 -26.94
CA ASN A 302 25.26 7.66 -27.06
C ASN A 302 24.77 8.97 -27.72
N GLN A 303 25.65 9.96 -27.85
CA GLN A 303 25.33 11.25 -28.48
C GLN A 303 24.86 11.14 -29.95
N ASN A 304 25.26 10.06 -30.64
CA ASN A 304 24.83 9.77 -32.02
C ASN A 304 23.49 9.00 -32.09
N LYS A 305 22.83 8.77 -30.94
CA LYS A 305 21.61 7.95 -30.79
C LYS A 305 21.81 6.47 -31.14
N GLU A 306 23.04 5.99 -31.11
CA GLU A 306 23.33 4.58 -31.26
C GLU A 306 23.23 3.89 -29.90
N GLU A 307 22.68 2.68 -29.91
CA GLU A 307 22.50 1.87 -28.71
C GLU A 307 23.77 1.04 -28.42
N GLU A 308 24.35 1.24 -27.25
CA GLU A 308 25.40 0.40 -26.68
C GLU A 308 24.76 -0.57 -25.67
N GLN A 309 24.92 -1.88 -25.90
CA GLN A 309 24.44 -2.91 -24.96
C GLN A 309 25.55 -3.27 -23.97
N ILE A 310 25.24 -3.14 -22.68
CA ILE A 310 26.15 -3.40 -21.59
C ILE A 310 25.58 -4.56 -20.78
N ASP A 311 26.37 -5.64 -20.65
CA ASP A 311 26.05 -6.74 -19.76
C ASP A 311 26.23 -6.28 -18.31
N ILE A 312 25.26 -6.59 -17.45
CA ILE A 312 25.32 -6.32 -16.02
C ILE A 312 25.13 -7.63 -15.25
N SER A 313 25.73 -7.72 -14.07
CA SER A 313 25.63 -8.90 -13.19
C SER A 313 24.46 -8.79 -12.22
N SER A 314 24.05 -7.56 -11.89
CA SER A 314 22.94 -7.26 -10.98
C SER A 314 22.16 -6.01 -11.41
N ILE A 315 20.95 -5.81 -10.88
CA ILE A 315 20.17 -4.58 -11.10
C ILE A 315 20.85 -3.35 -10.45
N ASP A 316 21.69 -3.54 -9.43
CA ASP A 316 22.42 -2.44 -8.80
C ASP A 316 23.51 -1.85 -9.72
N ASP A 317 24.03 -2.66 -10.65
CA ASP A 317 25.06 -2.22 -11.60
C ASP A 317 24.56 -1.10 -12.54
N ILE A 318 23.24 -0.87 -12.60
CA ILE A 318 22.63 0.26 -13.31
C ILE A 318 23.14 1.60 -12.77
N TYR A 319 23.44 1.69 -11.47
CA TYR A 319 24.03 2.91 -10.89
C TYR A 319 25.43 3.21 -11.47
N GLY A 320 26.18 2.18 -11.85
CA GLY A 320 27.45 2.34 -12.57
C GLY A 320 27.28 2.93 -13.99
N LEU A 321 26.06 2.93 -14.52
CA LEU A 321 25.69 3.52 -15.81
C LEU A 321 24.99 4.87 -15.65
N ALA A 322 24.94 5.43 -14.44
CA ALA A 322 24.16 6.63 -14.13
C ALA A 322 24.52 7.82 -15.02
N ASP A 323 25.80 8.07 -15.26
CA ASP A 323 26.26 9.18 -16.09
C ASP A 323 25.79 9.03 -17.55
N LYS A 324 25.93 7.82 -18.13
CA LYS A 324 25.44 7.54 -19.49
C LYS A 324 23.92 7.68 -19.60
N ILE A 325 23.18 7.27 -18.57
CA ILE A 325 21.71 7.40 -18.51
C ILE A 325 21.31 8.88 -18.39
N LYS A 326 22.03 9.67 -17.58
CA LYS A 326 21.81 11.11 -17.42
C LYS A 326 22.13 11.87 -18.71
N GLU A 327 23.23 11.51 -19.40
CA GLU A 327 23.59 12.07 -20.71
C GLU A 327 22.49 11.84 -21.75
N ALA A 328 21.92 10.63 -21.80
CA ALA A 328 20.81 10.31 -22.71
C ALA A 328 19.59 11.21 -22.47
N VAL A 329 19.26 11.53 -21.21
CA VAL A 329 18.18 12.47 -20.88
C VAL A 329 18.54 13.91 -21.24
N ALA A 330 19.76 14.34 -20.91
CA ALA A 330 20.25 15.69 -21.17
C ALA A 330 20.20 16.04 -22.66
N ALA A 331 20.45 15.08 -23.56
CA ALA A 331 20.36 15.25 -25.00
C ALA A 331 18.95 15.63 -25.52
N TYR A 332 17.90 15.42 -24.72
CA TYR A 332 16.52 15.77 -25.07
C TYR A 332 16.00 17.03 -24.36
N LEU A 333 16.79 17.60 -23.45
CA LEU A 333 16.43 18.83 -22.75
C LEU A 333 16.86 20.03 -23.61
N PRO A 334 16.07 21.12 -23.60
CA PRO A 334 16.50 22.35 -24.25
C PRO A 334 17.80 22.82 -23.59
N GLN A 335 18.85 23.06 -24.39
CA GLN A 335 20.06 23.71 -23.88
C GLN A 335 19.65 25.13 -23.46
N GLU A 336 19.88 25.48 -22.19
CA GLU A 336 19.86 26.88 -21.78
C GLU A 336 20.94 27.61 -22.59
N ALA A 337 20.51 28.61 -23.36
CA ALA A 337 21.38 29.47 -24.15
C ALA A 337 22.12 30.49 -23.27
#